data_AF-A0A6A7B2B6-F1
#
_entry.id   AF-A0A6A7B2B6-F1
#
_cell.length_a   1.000
_cell.length_b   1.000
_cell.length_c   1.000
_cell.angle_alpha   90.00
_cell.angle_beta   90.00
_cell.angle_gamma   90.00
#
_symmetry.space_group_name_H-M   'P 1'
#
loop_
_entity.id
_entity.type
_entity.pdbx_description
1 polymer ?
#
loop_
_entity_poly.entity_id
_entity_poly.type
_entity_poly.pdbx_seq_one_letter_code
_entity_poly.pdbx_strand_id
1 'polypeptide(L)'
;MPGHSVPQTMTHPPPATLTCDLYNIDAVLYINYGKLVEVETFLLSGLKYNLASVYCTQDRLEEAKKIYLRVLEEFEKVPEEELSTLRIAIWRISTLTRIGWIKQRRCTSECSNG
;
A
#
# COMPACT_ATOMS: atom_id res chain seq x y z
N MET A 1 -33.74 24.55 -10.06
CA MET A 1 -33.71 23.08 -10.18
C MET A 1 -34.04 22.71 -11.63
N PRO A 2 -33.08 22.25 -12.43
CA PRO A 2 -33.37 21.63 -13.72
C PRO A 2 -33.26 20.10 -13.61
N GLY A 3 -34.32 19.41 -14.00
CA GLY A 3 -34.36 17.95 -14.11
C GLY A 3 -33.49 17.48 -15.28
N HIS A 4 -32.55 16.58 -15.01
CA HIS A 4 -31.82 15.87 -16.06
C HIS A 4 -32.63 14.65 -16.49
N SER A 5 -33.15 14.71 -17.71
CA SER A 5 -33.77 13.58 -18.41
C SER A 5 -32.70 12.53 -18.73
N VAL A 6 -32.87 11.32 -18.21
CA VAL A 6 -32.08 10.14 -18.61
C VAL A 6 -32.59 9.66 -19.97
N PRO A 7 -31.76 9.54 -21.02
CA PRO A 7 -32.20 8.95 -22.28
C PRO A 7 -32.37 7.44 -22.10
N GLN A 8 -33.60 6.95 -22.16
CA GLN A 8 -33.89 5.53 -22.36
C GLN A 8 -33.86 5.22 -23.85
N THR A 9 -32.85 4.47 -24.32
CA THR A 9 -33.00 3.49 -25.42
C THR A 9 -31.71 2.68 -25.62
N MET A 10 -31.70 1.44 -25.14
CA MET A 10 -30.94 0.33 -25.75
C MET A 10 -31.93 -0.82 -25.92
N THR A 11 -32.61 -0.86 -27.07
CA THR A 11 -33.68 -1.84 -27.38
C THR A 11 -33.20 -3.08 -28.14
N HIS A 12 -31.89 -3.34 -28.22
CA HIS A 12 -31.39 -4.63 -28.70
C HIS A 12 -30.17 -5.08 -27.89
N PRO A 13 -30.14 -6.31 -27.34
CA PRO A 13 -28.93 -6.86 -26.74
C PRO A 13 -27.87 -7.04 -27.85
N PRO A 14 -26.62 -6.59 -27.64
CA PRO A 14 -25.55 -6.83 -28.61
C PRO A 14 -25.32 -8.35 -28.77
N PRO A 15 -24.96 -8.82 -29.97
CA PRO A 15 -24.77 -10.25 -30.24
C PRO A 15 -23.77 -10.86 -29.26
N ALA A 16 -24.11 -12.03 -28.71
CA ALA A 16 -23.47 -12.72 -27.58
C ALA A 16 -21.98 -13.05 -27.75
N THR A 17 -21.40 -12.80 -28.92
CA THR A 17 -19.98 -12.96 -29.22
C THR A 17 -19.14 -11.74 -28.82
N LEU A 18 -19.68 -10.52 -28.92
CA LEU A 18 -18.96 -9.28 -28.54
C LEU A 18 -18.93 -9.03 -27.03
N THR A 19 -19.86 -9.63 -26.28
CA THR A 19 -19.94 -9.49 -24.83
C THR A 19 -18.80 -10.21 -24.12
N CYS A 20 -18.46 -11.44 -24.52
CA CYS A 20 -17.39 -12.21 -23.87
C CYS A 20 -16.01 -11.58 -24.06
N ASP A 21 -15.71 -11.04 -25.24
CA ASP A 21 -14.43 -10.39 -25.51
C ASP A 21 -14.28 -9.08 -24.73
N LEU A 22 -15.36 -8.30 -24.57
CA LEU A 22 -15.35 -7.07 -23.76
C LEU A 22 -15.15 -7.37 -22.26
N TYR A 23 -15.87 -8.36 -21.71
CA TYR A 23 -15.69 -8.80 -20.32
C TYR A 23 -14.29 -9.39 -20.07
N ASN A 24 -13.73 -10.10 -21.04
CA ASN A 24 -12.38 -10.65 -20.94
C ASN A 24 -11.32 -9.54 -20.94
N ILE A 25 -11.47 -8.51 -21.79
CA ILE A 25 -10.56 -7.37 -21.81
C ILE A 25 -10.69 -6.54 -20.53
N ASP A 26 -11.92 -6.26 -20.06
CA ASP A 26 -12.15 -5.53 -18.81
C ASP A 26 -11.59 -6.28 -17.60
N ALA A 27 -11.82 -7.59 -17.49
CA ALA A 27 -11.27 -8.40 -16.41
C ALA A 27 -9.73 -8.38 -16.42
N VAL A 28 -9.11 -8.52 -17.59
CA VAL A 28 -7.64 -8.41 -17.74
C VAL A 28 -7.15 -7.00 -17.38
N LEU A 29 -7.88 -5.95 -17.77
CA LEU A 29 -7.58 -4.57 -17.40
C LEU A 29 -7.59 -4.41 -15.87
N TYR A 30 -8.68 -4.80 -15.21
CA TYR A 30 -8.84 -4.68 -13.76
C TYR A 30 -7.77 -5.46 -12.98
N ILE A 31 -7.43 -6.67 -13.43
CA ILE A 31 -6.35 -7.48 -12.85
C ILE A 31 -4.99 -6.77 -13.03
N ASN A 32 -4.71 -6.24 -14.22
CA ASN A 32 -3.46 -5.52 -14.48
C ASN A 32 -3.37 -4.20 -13.70
N TYR A 33 -4.48 -3.48 -13.53
CA TYR A 33 -4.54 -2.29 -12.69
C TYR A 33 -4.28 -2.62 -11.21
N GLY A 34 -4.85 -3.70 -10.67
CA GLY A 34 -4.57 -4.15 -9.31
C GLY A 34 -3.08 -4.45 -9.08
N LYS A 35 -2.47 -5.22 -10.00
CA LYS A 35 -1.04 -5.52 -9.97
C LYS A 35 -0.15 -4.28 -10.09
N LEU A 36 -0.56 -3.29 -10.89
CA LEU A 36 0.18 -2.03 -11.02
C LEU A 36 0.18 -1.26 -9.69
N VAL A 37 -0.99 -1.15 -9.05
CA VAL A 37 -1.14 -0.49 -7.74
C VAL A 37 -0.32 -1.21 -6.66
N GLU A 38 -0.25 -2.54 -6.68
CA GLU A 38 0.60 -3.32 -5.77
C GLU A 38 2.09 -2.98 -5.95
N VAL A 39 2.56 -2.96 -7.19
CA VAL A 39 3.96 -2.63 -7.52
C VAL A 39 4.30 -1.20 -7.12
N GLU A 40 3.43 -0.23 -7.42
CA GLU A 40 3.62 1.17 -7.03
C GLU A 40 3.71 1.32 -5.51
N THR A 41 2.78 0.68 -4.78
CA THR A 41 2.77 0.70 -3.31
C THR A 41 4.08 0.13 -2.77
N PHE A 42 4.53 -1.02 -3.28
CA PHE A 42 5.77 -1.65 -2.85
C PHE A 42 7.00 -0.76 -3.08
N LEU A 43 7.14 -0.17 -4.27
CA LEU A 43 8.28 0.68 -4.61
C LEU A 43 8.32 1.95 -3.75
N LEU A 44 7.17 2.60 -3.57
CA LEU A 44 7.06 3.82 -2.78
C LEU A 44 7.33 3.55 -1.29
N SER A 45 6.77 2.47 -0.73
CA SER A 45 7.01 2.10 0.66
C SER A 45 8.48 1.70 0.91
N GLY A 46 9.13 1.05 -0.07
CA GLY A 46 10.57 0.75 -0.01
C GLY A 46 11.45 2.01 0.04
N LEU A 47 11.11 3.03 -0.75
CA LEU A 47 11.82 4.32 -0.71
C LEU A 47 11.66 5.02 0.65
N LYS A 48 10.43 5.06 1.18
CA LYS A 48 10.14 5.62 2.51
C LYS A 48 10.91 4.89 3.61
N TYR A 49 10.97 3.57 3.55
CA TYR A 49 11.74 2.77 4.50
C TYR A 49 13.24 3.11 4.47
N ASN A 50 13.82 3.26 3.27
CA ASN A 50 15.22 3.65 3.13
C ASN A 50 15.48 5.06 3.68
N LEU A 51 14.57 6.00 3.44
CA LEU A 51 14.65 7.34 4.03
C LEU A 51 14.63 7.29 5.57
N ALA A 52 13.74 6.49 6.15
CA ALA A 52 13.68 6.29 7.60
C ALA A 52 14.97 5.68 8.16
N SER A 53 15.62 4.79 7.40
CA SER A 53 16.94 4.22 7.76
C SER A 53 18.00 5.30 7.83
N VAL A 54 18.02 6.24 6.88
CA VAL A 54 18.94 7.38 6.91
C VAL A 54 18.67 8.27 8.13
N TYR A 55 17.41 8.53 8.46
CA TYR A 55 17.08 9.29 9.67
C TYR A 55 17.50 8.59 10.97
N CYS A 56 17.44 7.25 11.03
CA CYS A 56 18.03 6.50 12.15
C CYS A 56 19.55 6.76 12.28
N THR A 57 20.28 6.79 11.16
CA THR A 57 21.73 7.06 11.19
C THR A 57 22.05 8.51 11.58
N GLN A 58 21.12 9.44 11.38
CA GLN A 58 21.22 10.84 11.81
C GLN A 58 20.71 11.07 13.24
N ASP A 59 20.36 10.00 13.98
CA ASP A 59 19.73 10.04 15.31
C ASP A 59 18.39 10.79 15.39
N ARG A 60 17.76 11.04 14.23
CA ARG A 60 16.42 11.63 14.09
C ARG A 60 15.35 10.56 14.29
N LEU A 61 15.36 9.95 15.47
CA LEU A 61 14.59 8.75 15.78
C LEU A 61 13.07 8.95 15.71
N GLU A 62 12.57 10.12 16.08
CA GLU A 62 11.13 10.42 16.00
C GLU A 62 10.63 10.53 14.57
N GLU A 63 11.43 11.13 13.69
CA GLU A 63 11.09 11.28 12.28
C GLU A 63 11.16 9.95 11.55
N ALA A 64 12.19 9.15 11.85
CA ALA A 64 12.31 7.78 11.37
C ALA A 64 11.10 6.92 11.79
N LYS A 65 10.70 7.00 13.07
CA LYS A 65 9.56 6.24 13.61
C LYS A 65 8.25 6.61 12.91
N LYS A 66 7.99 7.90 12.67
CA LYS A 66 6.81 8.36 11.92
C LYS A 66 6.74 7.77 10.52
N ILE A 67 7.87 7.71 9.83
CA ILE A 67 7.93 7.13 8.48
C ILE A 67 7.69 5.62 8.53
N TYR A 68 8.34 4.89 9.45
CA TYR A 68 8.10 3.45 9.61
C TYR A 68 6.64 3.12 9.95
N LEU A 69 5.97 3.93 10.76
CA LEU A 69 4.55 3.74 11.08
C LEU A 69 3.65 3.92 9.85
N ARG A 70 3.91 4.94 9.00
CA ARG A 70 3.16 5.13 7.75
C ARG A 70 3.37 3.98 6.77
N VAL A 71 4.61 3.50 6.65
CA VAL A 71 4.95 2.33 5.82
C VAL A 71 4.18 1.10 6.31
N LEU A 72 4.10 0.88 7.62
CA LEU A 72 3.34 -0.23 8.19
C LEU A 72 1.84 -0.11 7.89
N GLU A 73 1.26 1.07 8.07
CA GLU A 73 -0.17 1.33 7.79
C GLU A 73 -0.51 1.12 6.30
N GLU A 74 0.38 1.51 5.39
CA GLU A 74 0.24 1.27 3.95
C GLU A 74 0.22 -0.24 3.64
N PHE A 75 1.10 -1.01 4.27
CA PHE A 75 1.14 -2.46 4.09
C PHE A 75 -0.02 -3.20 4.77
N GLU A 76 -0.63 -2.66 5.82
CA GLU A 76 -1.82 -3.23 6.48
C GLU A 76 -3.08 -3.11 5.62
N LYS A 77 -3.13 -2.11 4.72
CA LYS A 77 -4.27 -1.90 3.81
C LYS A 77 -4.27 -2.84 2.59
N VAL A 78 -3.18 -3.57 2.36
CA VAL A 78 -3.07 -4.51 1.23
C VAL A 78 -3.79 -5.82 1.58
N PRO A 79 -4.74 -6.29 0.76
CA PRO A 79 -5.47 -7.55 0.99
C PRO A 79 -4.53 -8.76 1.04
N GLU A 80 -4.85 -9.74 1.89
CA GLU A 80 -3.99 -10.89 2.18
C GLU A 80 -3.96 -11.96 1.07
N GLU A 81 -4.87 -11.87 0.10
CA GLU A 81 -5.09 -12.88 -0.96
C GLU A 81 -4.21 -12.75 -2.21
N GLU A 82 -3.38 -11.71 -2.31
CA GLU A 82 -2.47 -11.50 -3.45
C GLU A 82 -1.05 -12.03 -3.14
N LEU A 83 -0.32 -12.41 -4.20
CA LEU A 83 0.93 -13.23 -4.25
C LEU A 83 2.15 -12.73 -3.43
N SER A 84 1.95 -11.88 -2.45
CA SER A 84 2.98 -11.22 -1.66
C SER A 84 2.78 -11.36 -0.15
N THR A 85 2.00 -12.33 0.36
CA THR A 85 1.94 -12.63 1.82
C THR A 85 3.34 -12.72 2.43
N LEU A 86 4.28 -13.41 1.78
CA LEU A 86 5.67 -13.50 2.24
C LEU A 86 6.43 -12.17 2.09
N ARG A 87 6.27 -11.45 0.97
CA ARG A 87 6.98 -10.19 0.73
C ARG A 87 6.48 -9.12 1.69
N ILE A 88 5.18 -8.88 1.75
CA ILE A 88 4.52 -7.96 2.70
C ILE A 88 4.87 -8.35 4.14
N ALA A 89 4.82 -9.64 4.50
CA ALA A 89 5.20 -10.08 5.85
C ALA A 89 6.67 -9.75 6.20
N ILE A 90 7.62 -9.98 5.29
CA ILE A 90 9.04 -9.63 5.51
C ILE A 90 9.20 -8.13 5.77
N TRP A 91 8.50 -7.28 5.01
CA TRP A 91 8.55 -5.83 5.19
C TRP A 91 7.87 -5.38 6.49
N ARG A 92 6.72 -5.97 6.84
CA ARG A 92 6.03 -5.73 8.13
C ARG A 92 6.95 -6.08 9.30
N ILE A 93 7.55 -7.28 9.29
CA ILE A 93 8.47 -7.74 10.33
C ILE A 93 9.66 -6.79 10.45
N SER A 94 10.32 -6.48 9.33
CA SER A 94 11.49 -5.59 9.31
C SER A 94 11.18 -4.19 9.84
N THR A 95 10.00 -3.67 9.54
CA THR A 95 9.53 -2.35 10.00
C THR A 95 9.24 -2.37 11.50
N LEU A 96 8.55 -3.39 11.99
CA LEU A 96 8.26 -3.57 13.42
C LEU A 96 9.53 -3.72 14.25
N THR A 97 10.52 -4.50 13.78
CA THR A 97 11.82 -4.64 14.45
C THR A 97 12.50 -3.28 14.63
N ARG A 98 12.47 -2.41 13.61
CA ARG A 98 13.07 -1.07 13.69
C ARG A 98 12.31 -0.14 14.64
N ILE A 99 10.97 -0.18 14.62
CA ILE A 99 10.15 0.58 15.57
C ILE A 99 10.47 0.13 17.01
N GLY A 100 10.61 -1.18 17.23
CA GLY A 100 11.01 -1.75 18.52
C GLY A 100 12.39 -1.25 18.97
N TRP A 101 13.38 -1.28 18.07
CA TRP A 101 14.73 -0.77 18.36
C TRP A 101 14.71 0.73 18.73
N ILE A 102 13.96 1.56 18.00
CA ILE A 102 13.81 2.99 18.31
C ILE A 102 13.20 3.19 19.70
N LYS A 103 12.18 2.39 20.05
CA LYS A 103 11.52 2.46 21.36
C LYS A 103 12.49 2.11 22.48
N GLN A 104 13.28 1.04 22.31
CA GLN A 104 14.27 0.62 23.29
C GLN A 104 15.33 1.71 23.53
N ARG A 105 15.85 2.30 22.45
CA ARG A 105 16.90 3.33 22.52
C ARG A 105 16.44 4.59 23.27
N ARG A 106 15.16 4.93 23.15
CA ARG A 106 14.55 6.04 23.89
C ARG A 106 14.44 5.75 25.38
N CYS A 107 13.95 4.56 25.76
CA CYS A 107 13.89 4.17 27.17
C CYS A 107 15.29 4.22 27.83
N THR A 108 16.33 3.76 27.13
CA THR A 108 17.71 3.85 27.65
C THR A 108 18.18 5.30 27.80
N SER A 109 17.86 6.20 26.87
CA SER A 109 18.26 7.62 27.00
C SER A 109 17.53 8.33 28.14
N GLU A 110 16.25 7.99 28.37
CA GLU A 110 15.45 8.58 29.45
C GLU A 110 15.95 8.12 30.83
N CYS A 111 16.30 6.84 30.99
CA CYS A 111 16.89 6.33 32.23
C CYS A 111 18.30 6.85 32.53
N SER A 112 19.05 7.30 31.51
CA SER A 112 20.41 7.83 31.69
C SER A 112 20.42 9.29 32.15
N ASN A 113 19.29 9.99 32.05
CA ASN A 113 19.17 11.43 32.29
C ASN A 113 18.37 11.77 33.57
N GLY A 114 17.99 10.77 34.38
CA GLY A 114 17.28 10.93 35.66
C GLY A 114 18.09 10.44 36.83
#